data_AF-G2FP28-F1
#
_entry.id   AF-G2FP28-F1
#
_cell.length_a   1.000
_cell.length_b   1.000
_cell.length_c   1.000
_cell.angle_alpha   90.00
_cell.angle_beta   90.00
_cell.angle_gamma   90.00
#
_symmetry.space_group_name_H-M   'P 1'
#
loop_
_entity.id
_entity.type
_entity.pdbx_description
1 polymer ?
#
loop_
_entity_poly.entity_id
_entity_poly.type
_entity_poly.pdbx_seq_one_letter_code
_entity_poly.pdbx_strand_id
1 'polypeptide(L)'
;MIKHDDHFRESMPLMNTIREDGDSVVRDRVNLCNGILQYIVECIQKGSFSFKKDQETLKRVESFLINQDAQLLLALVDKKANKPKALTATEKIVRPETSIAENALFTGAVHEPSMISELKKEILSSDRIDFLVSFIKWSGLRLIINELTQFTMGGGKLRVITTSYLGATY
;
A
#
# COMPACT_ATOMS: atom_id res chain seq x y z
N MET A 1 -23.90 -13.81 51.16
CA MET A 1 -22.64 -13.05 51.37
C MET A 1 -21.51 -13.84 50.70
N ILE A 2 -21.06 -13.34 49.55
CA ILE A 2 -19.75 -13.46 48.87
C ILE A 2 -18.95 -14.80 48.98
N LYS A 3 -18.84 -15.45 47.81
CA LYS A 3 -17.81 -16.41 47.36
C LYS A 3 -16.40 -15.81 47.40
N HIS A 4 -15.35 -16.63 47.53
CA HIS A 4 -14.41 -16.86 46.41
C HIS A 4 -13.30 -17.85 46.81
N ASP A 5 -13.30 -18.98 46.10
CA ASP A 5 -12.35 -20.09 46.19
C ASP A 5 -10.97 -19.75 45.61
N ASP A 6 -9.96 -20.17 46.36
CA ASP A 6 -8.53 -20.19 46.07
C ASP A 6 -8.16 -21.31 45.07
N HIS A 7 -8.33 -21.07 43.76
CA HIS A 7 -7.80 -22.02 42.77
C HIS A 7 -7.18 -21.42 41.49
N PHE A 8 -6.89 -20.11 41.45
CA PHE A 8 -6.43 -19.44 40.21
C PHE A 8 -4.99 -18.88 40.28
N ARG A 9 -4.10 -19.50 41.08
CA ARG A 9 -2.72 -19.00 41.29
C ARG A 9 -1.58 -19.89 40.81
N GLU A 10 -1.85 -21.00 40.12
CA GLU A 10 -0.79 -21.79 39.50
C GLU A 10 -1.08 -22.06 38.03
N SER A 11 -0.56 -21.18 37.16
CA SER A 11 0.11 -21.52 35.89
C SER A 11 0.16 -20.31 34.97
N MET A 12 0.99 -19.32 35.30
CA MET A 12 1.43 -18.33 34.31
C MET A 12 2.86 -17.88 34.62
N PRO A 13 3.83 -18.50 33.94
CA PRO A 13 4.94 -17.73 33.41
C PRO A 13 5.08 -18.05 31.92
N LEU A 14 4.85 -17.04 31.09
CA LEU A 14 5.67 -16.72 29.91
C LEU A 14 5.25 -15.33 29.40
N MET A 15 5.51 -14.34 30.25
CA MET A 15 5.76 -12.97 29.81
C MET A 15 7.13 -12.97 29.12
N ASN A 16 7.16 -13.19 27.81
CA ASN A 16 8.15 -12.65 26.87
C ASN A 16 7.99 -13.35 25.52
N THR A 17 7.37 -12.66 24.56
CA THR A 17 8.00 -12.17 23.32
C THR A 17 6.87 -11.68 22.43
N ILE A 18 6.25 -10.54 22.76
CA ILE A 18 5.36 -9.85 21.82
C ILE A 18 6.27 -9.19 20.79
N ARG A 19 6.63 -9.93 19.75
CA ARG A 19 6.84 -9.30 18.44
C ARG A 19 5.43 -8.99 17.97
N GLU A 20 5.06 -7.71 17.98
CA GLU A 20 3.82 -7.23 17.38
C GLU A 20 3.88 -7.53 15.88
N ASP A 21 3.40 -8.71 15.52
CA ASP A 21 3.29 -9.18 14.15
C ASP A 21 1.99 -8.55 13.61
N GLY A 22 2.09 -7.63 12.66
CA GLY A 22 0.93 -6.88 12.14
C GLY A 22 -0.22 -7.77 11.63
N ASP A 23 0.06 -9.04 11.36
CA ASP A 23 -0.91 -10.09 11.06
C ASP A 23 -1.90 -10.37 12.21
N SER A 24 -1.49 -10.23 13.48
CA SER A 24 -2.38 -10.47 14.62
C SER A 24 -3.43 -9.37 14.76
N VAL A 25 -3.04 -8.10 14.57
CA VAL A 25 -3.93 -6.94 14.70
C VAL A 25 -5.04 -6.94 13.64
N VAL A 26 -4.70 -7.30 12.39
CA VAL A 26 -5.69 -7.39 11.30
C VAL A 26 -6.67 -8.53 11.56
N ARG A 27 -6.16 -9.68 12.03
CA ARG A 27 -6.97 -10.83 12.41
C ARG A 27 -7.95 -10.46 13.53
N ASP A 28 -7.49 -9.74 14.54
CA ASP A 28 -8.33 -9.30 15.66
C ASP A 28 -9.42 -8.32 15.21
N ARG A 29 -9.10 -7.38 14.31
CA ARG A 29 -10.09 -6.44 13.74
C ARG A 29 -11.15 -7.15 12.90
N VAL A 30 -10.75 -8.09 12.05
CA VAL A 30 -11.71 -8.86 11.23
C VAL A 30 -12.58 -9.75 12.11
N ASN A 31 -11.99 -10.39 13.13
CA ASN A 31 -12.74 -11.19 14.09
C ASN A 31 -13.76 -10.35 14.86
N LEU A 32 -13.39 -9.12 15.24
CA LEU A 32 -14.32 -8.19 15.90
C LEU A 32 -15.47 -7.80 14.96
N CYS A 33 -15.19 -7.42 13.71
CA CYS A 33 -16.22 -7.09 12.72
C CYS A 33 -17.16 -8.26 12.46
N ASN A 34 -16.61 -9.46 12.23
CA ASN A 34 -17.42 -10.66 12.01
C ASN A 34 -18.22 -11.03 13.26
N GLY A 35 -17.67 -10.86 14.46
CA GLY A 35 -18.39 -11.06 15.72
C GLY A 35 -19.55 -10.09 15.91
N ILE A 36 -19.38 -8.81 15.59
CA ILE A 36 -20.46 -7.81 15.60
C ILE A 36 -21.56 -8.19 14.61
N LEU A 37 -21.19 -8.61 13.39
CA LEU A 37 -22.16 -9.05 12.38
C LEU A 37 -22.95 -10.28 12.85
N GLN A 38 -22.28 -11.27 13.46
CA GLN A 38 -22.93 -12.45 14.02
C GLN A 38 -23.91 -12.09 15.14
N TYR A 39 -23.51 -11.17 16.03
CA TYR A 39 -24.40 -10.67 17.09
C TYR A 39 -25.64 -9.97 16.51
N ILE A 40 -25.47 -9.15 15.46
CA ILE A 40 -26.59 -8.51 14.77
C ILE A 40 -27.52 -9.55 14.13
N VAL A 41 -26.97 -10.58 13.47
CA VAL A 41 -27.75 -11.70 12.92
C VAL A 41 -28.55 -12.39 14.03
N GLU A 42 -27.94 -12.66 15.17
CA GLU A 42 -28.60 -13.29 16.32
C GLU A 42 -29.73 -12.41 16.89
N CYS A 43 -29.51 -11.09 17.00
CA CYS A 43 -30.53 -10.15 17.45
C CYS A 43 -31.73 -10.10 16.50
N ILE A 44 -31.50 -10.09 15.19
CA ILE A 44 -32.56 -10.09 14.17
C ILE A 44 -33.33 -11.43 14.19
N GLN A 45 -32.63 -12.56 14.37
CA GLN A 45 -33.26 -13.88 14.49
C GLN A 45 -34.14 -14.01 15.74
N LYS A 46 -33.70 -13.46 16.88
CA LYS A 46 -34.44 -13.44 18.15
C LYS A 46 -35.53 -12.36 18.20
N GLY A 47 -35.57 -11.43 17.25
CA GLY A 47 -36.54 -10.33 17.20
C GLY A 47 -36.41 -9.35 18.37
N SER A 48 -35.19 -9.19 18.90
CA SER A 48 -34.90 -8.32 20.04
C SER A 48 -34.29 -6.99 19.58
N PHE A 49 -34.36 -5.95 20.42
CA PHE A 49 -33.77 -4.63 20.12
C PHE A 49 -34.41 -3.87 18.94
N SER A 50 -35.75 -3.85 18.86
CA SER A 50 -36.52 -3.13 17.81
C SER A 50 -36.29 -3.61 16.36
N PHE A 51 -35.57 -4.71 16.16
CA PHE A 51 -35.43 -5.35 14.85
C PHE A 51 -36.64 -6.21 14.53
N LYS A 52 -37.30 -5.95 13.39
CA LYS A 52 -38.28 -6.88 12.83
C LYS A 52 -37.54 -8.09 12.29
N LYS A 53 -38.14 -9.28 12.46
CA LYS A 53 -37.62 -10.54 11.91
C LYS A 53 -37.83 -10.53 10.40
N ASP A 54 -36.93 -9.86 9.71
CA ASP A 54 -36.96 -9.64 8.28
C ASP A 54 -35.91 -10.51 7.58
N GLN A 55 -36.37 -11.35 6.66
CA GLN A 55 -35.55 -12.34 5.99
C GLN A 55 -34.60 -11.70 4.96
N GLU A 56 -34.95 -10.52 4.44
CA GLU A 56 -34.12 -9.77 3.50
C GLU A 56 -32.95 -9.09 4.22
N THR A 57 -33.22 -8.47 5.37
CA THR A 57 -32.19 -7.84 6.21
C THR A 57 -31.20 -8.88 6.73
N LEU A 58 -31.65 -10.08 7.10
CA LEU A 58 -30.76 -11.19 7.49
C LEU A 58 -29.77 -11.55 6.38
N LYS A 59 -30.27 -11.77 5.16
CA LYS A 59 -29.42 -12.10 3.99
C LYS A 59 -28.44 -10.99 3.65
N ARG A 60 -28.85 -9.72 3.79
CA ARG A 60 -27.96 -8.57 3.61
C ARG A 60 -26.83 -8.57 4.63
N VAL A 61 -27.13 -8.79 5.91
CA VAL A 61 -26.09 -8.79 6.97
C VAL A 61 -25.13 -9.96 6.79
N GLU A 62 -25.62 -11.15 6.45
CA GLU A 62 -24.77 -12.31 6.16
C GLU A 62 -23.84 -12.07 4.95
N SER A 63 -24.28 -11.30 3.96
CA SER A 63 -23.44 -10.94 2.79
C SER A 63 -22.25 -10.04 3.12
N PHE A 64 -22.24 -9.40 4.30
CA PHE A 64 -21.13 -8.55 4.76
C PHE A 64 -20.08 -9.31 5.58
N LEU A 65 -20.26 -10.61 5.84
CA LEU A 65 -19.26 -11.42 6.53
C LEU A 65 -17.96 -11.46 5.71
N ILE A 66 -16.86 -11.04 6.33
CA ILE A 66 -15.56 -10.99 5.68
C ILE A 66 -14.99 -12.41 5.61
N ASN A 67 -14.85 -12.93 4.39
CA ASN A 67 -14.25 -14.24 4.12
C ASN A 67 -12.74 -14.22 4.43
N GLN A 68 -12.18 -15.36 4.85
CA GLN A 68 -10.76 -15.55 5.16
C GLN A 68 -9.83 -15.13 4.01
N ASP A 69 -10.22 -15.31 2.75
CA ASP A 69 -9.41 -14.89 1.60
C ASP A 69 -9.28 -13.35 1.51
N ALA A 70 -10.31 -12.62 1.94
CA ALA A 70 -10.27 -11.16 2.03
C ALA A 70 -9.38 -10.66 3.19
N GLN A 71 -9.15 -11.48 4.22
CA GLN A 71 -8.23 -11.15 5.31
C GLN A 71 -6.79 -11.00 4.80
N LEU A 72 -6.39 -11.83 3.83
CA LEU A 72 -5.06 -11.77 3.25
C LEU A 72 -4.85 -10.46 2.46
N LEU A 73 -5.87 -10.02 1.72
CA LEU A 73 -5.86 -8.74 1.01
C LEU A 73 -5.87 -7.55 1.97
N LEU A 74 -6.65 -7.62 3.06
CA LEU A 74 -6.68 -6.57 4.08
C LEU A 74 -5.35 -6.45 4.83
N ALA A 75 -4.68 -7.58 5.09
CA ALA A 75 -3.35 -7.60 5.68
C ALA A 75 -2.29 -6.93 4.78
N LEU A 76 -2.44 -7.00 3.46
CA LEU A 76 -1.57 -6.28 2.51
C LEU A 76 -1.85 -4.78 2.48
N VAL A 77 -3.13 -4.37 2.60
CA VAL A 77 -3.52 -2.95 2.70
C VAL A 77 -2.96 -2.35 4.00
N ASP A 78 -3.07 -3.06 5.12
CA ASP A 78 -2.52 -2.62 6.39
C ASP A 78 -0.99 -2.72 6.44
N LYS A 79 -0.32 -3.62 5.71
CA LYS A 79 1.15 -3.56 5.53
C LYS A 79 1.60 -2.33 4.72
N LYS A 80 0.75 -1.84 3.81
CA LYS A 80 1.01 -0.59 3.08
C LYS A 80 0.80 0.64 3.99
N ALA A 81 -0.19 0.60 4.87
CA ALA A 81 -0.49 1.66 5.84
C ALA A 81 0.47 1.67 7.05
N ASN A 82 0.79 0.49 7.59
CA ASN A 82 1.73 0.22 8.67
C ASN A 82 2.99 -0.41 8.09
N LYS A 83 3.81 0.38 7.39
CA LYS A 83 5.22 -0.01 7.25
C LYS A 83 5.85 0.06 8.64
N PRO A 84 6.31 -1.04 9.25
CA PRO A 84 7.27 -0.91 10.32
C PRO A 84 8.46 -0.13 9.75
N LYS A 85 8.98 0.80 10.54
CA LYS A 85 10.19 1.61 10.29
C LYS A 85 11.47 0.74 10.17
N ALA A 86 11.33 -0.55 9.85
CA ALA A 86 12.33 -1.61 9.85
C ALA A 86 12.50 -2.28 8.48
N LEU A 87 12.09 -1.63 7.38
CA LEU A 87 12.76 -1.76 6.08
C LEU A 87 13.81 -0.66 5.94
N THR A 88 14.65 -0.52 6.96
CA THR A 88 15.82 0.35 6.96
C THR A 88 17.01 -0.43 6.42
N ALA A 89 17.07 -0.64 5.11
CA ALA A 89 18.32 -0.94 4.36
C ALA A 89 18.12 -1.20 2.86
N THR A 90 16.90 -1.30 2.33
CA THR A 90 16.70 -1.19 0.87
C THR A 90 16.24 0.23 0.61
N GLU A 91 17.09 1.01 -0.04
CA GLU A 91 16.83 2.41 -0.41
C GLU A 91 15.35 2.60 -0.76
N LYS A 92 14.71 3.51 -0.02
CA LYS A 92 13.28 3.79 -0.14
C LYS A 92 13.05 4.26 -1.59
N ILE A 93 12.61 3.35 -2.46
CA ILE A 93 12.39 3.65 -3.89
C ILE A 93 11.51 4.90 -3.95
N VAL A 94 12.09 5.99 -4.45
CA VAL A 94 11.41 7.29 -4.52
C VAL A 94 10.45 7.20 -5.69
N ARG A 95 9.15 7.06 -5.40
CA ARG A 95 8.10 6.99 -6.41
C ARG A 95 7.53 8.38 -6.73
N PRO A 96 7.10 8.61 -7.97
CA PRO A 96 6.41 9.84 -8.36
C PRO A 96 5.10 10.01 -7.58
N GLU A 97 4.75 11.26 -7.28
CA GLU A 97 3.45 11.67 -6.78
C GLU A 97 2.43 11.72 -7.92
N THR A 98 2.86 12.16 -9.11
CA THR A 98 2.06 12.16 -10.34
C THR A 98 2.84 11.41 -11.42
N SER A 99 2.39 10.21 -11.77
CA SER A 99 3.08 9.40 -12.78
C SER A 99 3.00 10.07 -14.14
N ILE A 100 4.10 10.02 -14.90
CA ILE A 100 4.16 10.54 -16.27
C ILE A 100 3.33 9.69 -17.23
N ALA A 101 3.02 8.44 -16.85
CA ALA A 101 2.16 7.55 -17.64
C ALA A 101 0.68 7.89 -17.53
N GLU A 102 0.28 8.64 -16.50
CA GLU A 102 -1.11 9.07 -16.31
C GLU A 102 -1.41 10.34 -17.12
N ASN A 103 -2.69 10.60 -17.39
CA ASN A 103 -3.12 11.81 -18.10
C ASN A 103 -2.97 13.04 -17.18
N ALA A 104 -1.73 13.48 -17.02
CA ALA A 104 -1.34 14.59 -16.17
C ALA A 104 -0.82 15.76 -17.03
N LEU A 105 -1.35 16.96 -16.77
CA LEU A 105 -0.87 18.19 -17.36
C LEU A 105 0.09 18.88 -16.39
N PHE A 106 1.36 18.96 -16.74
CA PHE A 106 2.36 19.69 -15.96
C PHE A 106 2.40 21.15 -16.43
N THR A 107 1.83 22.07 -15.66
CA THR A 107 1.74 23.48 -16.06
C THR A 107 2.93 24.32 -15.60
N GLY A 108 3.78 23.76 -14.72
CA GLY A 108 4.91 24.47 -14.13
C GLY A 108 4.50 25.49 -13.07
N ALA A 109 3.25 25.43 -12.58
CA ALA A 109 2.80 26.23 -11.46
C ALA A 109 3.64 25.94 -10.20
N VAL A 110 3.88 26.97 -9.38
CA VAL A 110 4.76 26.89 -8.19
C VAL A 110 4.30 25.84 -7.17
N HIS A 111 3.00 25.54 -7.14
CA HIS A 111 2.41 24.57 -6.22
C HIS A 111 2.16 23.18 -6.84
N GLU A 112 2.55 22.98 -8.10
CA GLU A 112 2.46 21.68 -8.76
C GLU A 112 3.80 20.94 -8.70
N PRO A 113 3.78 19.60 -8.62
CA PRO A 113 5.00 18.82 -8.77
C PRO A 113 5.60 19.11 -10.15
N SER A 114 6.88 19.46 -10.19
CA SER A 114 7.57 19.77 -11.45
C SER A 114 7.69 18.50 -12.30
N MET A 115 7.44 18.62 -13.61
CA MET A 115 7.64 17.51 -14.56
C MET A 115 9.03 16.88 -14.41
N ILE A 116 10.07 17.70 -14.20
CA ILE A 116 11.45 17.22 -14.06
C ILE A 116 11.65 16.44 -12.77
N SER A 117 11.05 16.89 -11.66
CA SER A 117 11.14 16.15 -10.39
C SER A 117 10.42 14.81 -10.47
N GLU A 118 9.25 14.78 -11.10
CA GLU A 118 8.50 13.52 -11.28
C GLU A 118 9.22 12.57 -12.22
N LEU A 119 9.82 13.08 -13.30
CA LEU A 119 10.62 12.28 -14.23
C LEU A 119 11.82 11.62 -13.55
N LYS A 120 12.50 12.34 -12.64
CA LYS A 120 13.60 11.78 -11.84
C LYS A 120 13.13 10.61 -10.96
N LYS A 121 11.96 10.75 -10.32
CA LYS A 121 11.38 9.69 -9.49
C LYS A 121 10.94 8.49 -10.34
N GLU A 122 10.38 8.73 -11.52
CA GLU A 122 10.05 7.67 -12.49
C GLU A 122 11.30 6.88 -12.90
N ILE A 123 12.40 7.58 -13.23
CA ILE A 123 13.67 6.92 -13.60
C ILE A 123 14.17 5.99 -12.48
N LEU A 124 14.17 6.47 -11.23
CA LEU A 124 14.70 5.71 -10.08
C LEU A 124 13.79 4.58 -9.60
N SER A 125 12.50 4.61 -9.97
CA SER A 125 11.53 3.59 -9.57
C SER A 125 11.17 2.60 -10.67
N SER A 126 11.69 2.82 -11.88
CA SER A 126 11.54 1.91 -13.02
C SER A 126 12.49 0.72 -12.94
N ASP A 127 12.10 -0.41 -13.53
CA ASP A 127 12.99 -1.56 -13.79
C ASP A 127 13.65 -1.47 -15.18
N ARG A 128 13.01 -0.75 -16.11
CA ARG A 128 13.41 -0.59 -17.50
C ARG A 128 12.95 0.76 -18.04
N ILE A 129 13.79 1.39 -18.85
CA ILE A 129 13.48 2.67 -19.50
C ILE A 129 13.71 2.55 -21.00
N ASP A 130 12.68 2.90 -21.77
CA ASP A 130 12.73 2.99 -23.22
C ASP A 130 12.37 4.43 -23.64
N PHE A 131 13.37 5.23 -24.00
CA PHE A 131 13.15 6.59 -24.50
C PHE A 131 12.92 6.55 -26.02
N LEU A 132 11.71 6.93 -26.44
CA LEU A 132 11.38 7.22 -27.83
C LEU A 132 11.17 8.72 -27.97
N VAL A 133 12.20 9.42 -28.42
CA VAL A 133 12.22 10.88 -28.47
C VAL A 133 12.76 11.34 -29.83
N SER A 134 12.22 12.43 -30.38
CA SER A 134 12.63 12.89 -31.71
C SER A 134 14.03 13.52 -31.69
N PHE A 135 14.38 14.25 -30.63
CA PHE A 135 15.69 14.86 -30.42
C PHE A 135 16.04 14.91 -28.93
N ILE A 136 17.34 14.96 -28.62
CA ILE A 136 17.85 15.14 -27.25
C ILE A 136 18.81 16.34 -27.30
N LYS A 137 18.62 17.30 -26.38
CA LYS A 137 19.58 18.39 -26.15
C LYS A 137 20.40 18.10 -24.90
N TRP A 138 21.69 18.41 -24.93
CA TRP A 138 22.55 18.27 -23.75
C TRP A 138 22.00 18.98 -22.51
N SER A 139 21.45 20.20 -22.69
CA SER A 139 20.87 20.97 -21.59
C SER A 139 19.71 20.25 -20.87
N GLY A 140 18.91 19.47 -21.60
CA GLY A 140 17.81 18.69 -21.02
C GLY A 140 18.33 17.41 -20.36
N LEU A 141 19.25 16.70 -21.02
CA LEU A 141 19.84 15.48 -20.48
C LEU A 141 20.57 15.74 -19.16
N ARG A 142 21.28 16.87 -19.05
CA ARG A 142 21.98 17.28 -17.83
C ARG A 142 21.07 17.33 -16.59
N LEU A 143 19.78 17.57 -16.77
CA LEU A 143 18.84 17.63 -15.64
C LEU A 143 18.58 16.26 -15.01
N ILE A 144 18.72 15.17 -15.76
CA ILE A 144 18.35 13.80 -15.34
C ILE A 144 19.51 12.79 -15.42
N ILE A 145 20.70 13.23 -15.82
CA ILE A 145 21.86 12.34 -16.09
C ILE A 145 22.32 11.59 -14.84
N ASN A 146 22.22 12.21 -13.66
CA ASN A 146 22.62 11.59 -12.40
C ASN A 146 21.69 10.41 -12.07
N GLU A 147 20.38 10.60 -12.23
CA GLU A 147 19.37 9.58 -11.99
C GLU A 147 19.46 8.44 -13.01
N LEU A 148 19.71 8.75 -14.29
CA LEU A 148 19.95 7.72 -15.31
C LEU A 148 21.23 6.90 -15.02
N THR A 149 22.28 7.57 -14.55
CA THR A 149 23.52 6.91 -14.13
C THR A 149 23.27 5.99 -12.94
N GLN A 150 22.56 6.47 -11.91
CA GLN A 150 22.19 5.66 -10.75
C GLN A 150 21.34 4.44 -11.15
N PHE A 151 20.33 4.65 -11.99
CA PHE A 151 19.46 3.59 -12.50
C PHE A 151 20.25 2.51 -13.25
N THR A 152 21.13 2.90 -14.17
CA THR A 152 21.93 1.94 -14.95
C THR A 152 23.00 1.24 -14.11
N MET A 153 23.64 1.94 -13.17
CA MET A 153 24.57 1.32 -12.21
C MET A 153 23.86 0.31 -11.29
N GLY A 154 22.58 0.53 -10.99
CA GLY A 154 21.72 -0.41 -10.29
C GLY A 154 21.30 -1.65 -11.09
N GLY A 155 21.77 -1.82 -12.34
CA GLY A 155 21.41 -2.92 -13.23
C GLY A 155 20.17 -2.66 -14.09
N GLY A 156 19.62 -1.45 -14.02
CA GLY A 156 18.50 -1.00 -14.86
C GLY A 156 18.87 -0.99 -16.34
N LYS A 157 17.91 -1.36 -17.19
CA LYS A 157 18.09 -1.39 -18.65
C LYS A 157 17.56 -0.12 -19.29
N LEU A 158 18.45 0.68 -19.88
CA LEU A 158 18.11 1.90 -20.63
C LEU A 158 18.29 1.66 -22.13
N ARG A 159 17.24 1.92 -22.92
CA ARG A 159 17.28 1.95 -24.39
C ARG A 159 16.80 3.31 -24.87
N VAL A 160 17.50 3.89 -25.84
CA VAL A 160 17.16 5.18 -26.44
C VAL A 160 17.01 5.01 -27.95
N ILE A 161 15.86 5.42 -28.47
CA ILE A 161 15.57 5.52 -29.89
C ILE A 161 15.35 7.01 -30.17
N THR A 162 16.28 7.60 -30.89
CA THR A 162 16.22 9.00 -31.33
C THR A 162 16.53 9.10 -32.81
N THR A 163 16.06 10.17 -33.45
CA THR A 163 16.53 10.51 -34.79
C THR A 163 17.84 11.29 -34.69
N SER A 164 18.76 11.05 -35.62
CA SER A 164 19.98 11.86 -35.78
C SER A 164 19.70 12.92 -36.84
N TYR A 165 19.24 14.09 -36.42
CA TYR A 165 19.09 15.23 -37.33
C TYR A 165 20.49 15.84 -37.58
N LEU A 166 21.03 15.64 -38.79
CA LEU A 166 22.13 16.42 -39.41
C LEU A 166 23.51 16.44 -38.71
N GLY A 167 24.19 15.31 -38.54
CA GLY A 167 25.68 15.26 -38.43
C GLY A 167 26.36 16.12 -37.34
N ALA A 168 25.61 16.69 -36.40
CA ALA A 168 26.08 17.52 -35.31
C ALA A 168 25.21 17.22 -34.08
N THR A 169 25.64 16.23 -33.31
CA THR A 169 25.07 15.94 -31.99
C THR A 169 25.68 16.94 -31.00
N TYR A 170 24.90 17.92 -30.54
CA TYR A 170 25.30 18.91 -29.51
C TYR A 170 24.83 18.50 -28.11
#